data_AF-A0A9D1M936-F1
#
_entry.id   AF-A0A9D1M936-F1
#
_cell.length_a   1.000
_cell.length_b   1.000
_cell.length_c   1.000
_cell.angle_alpha   90.00
_cell.angle_beta   90.00
_cell.angle_gamma   90.00
#
_symmetry.space_group_name_H-M   'P 1'
#
loop_
_entity.id
_entity.type
_entity.pdbx_description
1 polymer ?
#
loop_
_entity_poly.entity_id
_entity_poly.type
_entity_poly.pdbx_seq_one_letter_code
_entity_poly.pdbx_strand_id
1 'polypeptide(L)' 'MKLTDLLSRIGILRQQGDMQQNISGITADSRKVEPGSLFVAISGTVSDGHDY' A
#
# COMPACT_ATOMS: atom_id res chain seq x y z
N MET A 1 10.88 2.04 7.00
CA MET A 1 10.35 3.42 6.96
C MET A 1 8.98 3.42 7.60
N LYS A 2 8.52 4.50 8.26
CA LYS A 2 7.15 4.53 8.82
C LYS A 2 6.13 4.86 7.73
N LEU A 3 4.96 4.22 7.78
CA LEU A 3 3.87 4.49 6.84
C LEU A 3 3.40 5.96 6.92
N THR A 4 3.40 6.57 8.12
CA THR A 4 3.10 8.00 8.30
C THR A 4 4.00 8.91 7.47
N ASP A 5 5.29 8.60 7.39
CA ASP A 5 6.26 9.46 6.69
C ASP A 5 5.98 9.47 5.19
N LEU A 6 5.63 8.29 4.64
CA LEU A 6 5.28 8.13 3.24
C LEU A 6 3.98 8.85 2.87
N LEU A 7 2.97 8.75 3.74
CA LEU A 7 1.64 9.34 3.49
C LEU A 7 1.57 10.84 3.84
N SER A 8 2.62 11.42 4.44
CA SER A 8 2.65 12.83 4.88
C SER A 8 2.34 13.87 3.79
N ARG A 9 2.55 13.51 2.51
CA ARG A 9 2.28 14.37 1.34
C ARG A 9 1.04 13.97 0.55
N ILE A 10 0.26 13.01 1.04
CA ILE A 10 -0.92 12.48 0.36
C ILE A 10 -2.16 12.90 1.15
N GLY A 11 -3.17 13.42 0.44
CA GLY A 11 -4.48 13.70 1.04
C GLY A 11 -5.20 12.40 1.37
N ILE A 12 -5.14 11.98 2.64
CA ILE A 12 -5.80 10.75 3.09
C ILE A 12 -7.32 10.94 3.08
N LEU A 13 -8.02 10.21 2.21
CA LEU A 13 -9.49 10.24 2.15
C LEU A 13 -10.13 9.39 3.27
N ARG A 14 -9.49 8.27 3.60
CA ARG A 14 -9.91 7.36 4.68
C ARG A 14 -8.69 6.61 5.20
N GLN A 15 -8.64 6.42 6.51
CA GLN A 15 -7.63 5.62 7.19
C GLN A 15 -8.33 4.51 7.99
N GLN A 16 -7.78 3.30 7.91
CA GLN A 16 -8.19 2.18 8.75
C GLN A 16 -6.96 1.34 9.09
N GLY A 17 -6.81 0.99 10.37
CA GLY A 17 -5.64 0.27 10.88
C GLY A 17 -4.53 1.18 11.43
N ASP A 18 -3.36 0.58 11.67
CA ASP A 18 -2.23 1.24 12.32
C ASP A 18 -1.30 1.93 11.30
N MET A 19 -1.13 3.25 11.47
CA MET A 19 -0.23 4.06 10.64
C MET A 19 1.23 4.03 11.11
N GLN A 20 1.49 3.49 12.30
CA GLN A 20 2.83 3.41 12.88
C GLN A 20 3.60 2.18 12.38
N GLN A 21 3.03 1.41 11.44
CA GLN A 21 3.70 0.26 10.87
C GLN A 21 4.97 0.65 10.11
N ASN A 22 5.98 -0.22 10.23
CA ASN A 22 7.18 -0.13 9.43
C ASN A 22 6.96 -0.86 8.10
N ILE A 23 7.28 -0.17 7.01
CA ILE A 23 7.26 -0.69 5.65
C ILE A 23 8.69 -0.89 5.13
N SER A 24 8.90 -2.02 4.45
CA SER A 24 10.17 -2.48 3.86
C SER A 24 10.20 -2.32 2.34
N GLY A 25 9.04 -2.26 1.69
CA GLY A 25 8.91 -2.12 0.24
C GLY A 25 7.54 -1.65 -0.19
N ILE A 26 7.38 -1.32 -1.47
CA ILE A 26 6.11 -0.90 -2.08
C ILE A 26 5.96 -1.62 -3.41
N THR A 27 4.80 -2.23 -3.66
CA THR A 27 4.52 -2.90 -4.93
C THR A 27 3.04 -2.80 -5.29
N ALA A 28 2.74 -2.72 -6.60
CA ALA A 28 1.39 -2.88 -7.14
C ALA A 28 1.18 -4.29 -7.74
N ASP A 29 2.21 -5.13 -7.76
CA ASP A 29 2.11 -6.54 -8.16
C ASP A 29 1.92 -7.40 -6.92
N SER A 30 0.69 -7.90 -6.70
CA SER A 30 0.33 -8.72 -5.53
C SER A 30 1.17 -9.99 -5.40
N ARG A 31 1.68 -10.52 -6.53
CA ARG A 31 2.53 -11.73 -6.57
C ARG A 31 3.93 -11.49 -6.02
N LYS A 32 4.32 -10.22 -5.79
CA LYS A 32 5.63 -9.82 -5.25
C LYS A 32 5.55 -9.29 -3.83
N VAL A 33 4.38 -9.36 -3.18
CA VAL A 33 4.20 -8.88 -1.80
C VAL A 33 4.94 -9.80 -0.84
N GLU A 34 5.77 -9.20 0.01
CA GLU A 34 6.47 -9.87 1.11
C GLU A 34 6.07 -9.23 2.45
N PRO A 35 6.30 -9.90 3.61
CA PRO A 35 6.04 -9.30 4.92
C PRO A 35 6.68 -7.92 5.07
N GLY A 36 5.85 -6.93 5.43
CA GLY A 36 6.25 -5.51 5.54
C GLY A 36 6.14 -4.71 4.23
N SER A 37 5.68 -5.31 3.14
CA SER A 37 5.39 -4.57 1.90
C SER A 37 4.10 -3.75 2.02
N LEU A 38 4.11 -2.57 1.43
CA LEU A 38 2.92 -1.79 1.12
C LEU A 38 2.40 -2.20 -0.25
N PHE A 39 1.24 -2.85 -0.29
CA PHE A 39 0.55 -3.16 -1.53
C PHE A 39 -0.32 -1.98 -1.99
N VAL A 40 -0.17 -1.58 -3.25
CA VAL A 40 -0.99 -0.53 -3.87
C VAL A 40 -1.94 -1.17 -4.87
N ALA A 41 -3.16 -1.45 -4.43
CA ALA A 41 -4.23 -1.94 -5.30
C ALA A 41 -4.65 -0.84 -6.29
N ILE A 42 -4.39 -1.08 -7.57
CA ILE A 42 -4.78 -0.18 -8.66
C ILE A 42 -5.76 -0.91 -9.59
N SER A 43 -6.78 -0.21 -10.08
CA SER A 43 -7.65 -0.75 -11.13
C SER A 43 -6.87 -0.78 -12.44
N GLY A 44 -6.43 -1.97 -12.85
CA GLY A 44 -5.72 -2.18 -14.10
C GLY A 44 -6.66 -2.35 -15.30
N THR A 45 -6.09 -2.42 -16.49
CA THR A 45 -6.85 -2.67 -17.73
C THR A 45 -7.25 -4.13 -17.91
N VAL A 46 -6.45 -5.05 -17.36
CA VAL A 46 -6.64 -6.50 -17.47
C VAL A 46 -7.23 -7.11 -16.19
N SER A 47 -6.88 -6.53 -15.04
CA SER A 47 -7.27 -7.04 -13.71
C SER A 47 -7.39 -5.88 -12.74
N ASP A 48 -8.34 -5.96 -11.80
CA ASP A 48 -8.45 -5.02 -10.70
C ASP A 48 -7.57 -5.49 -9.52
N GLY A 49 -6.63 -4.67 -9.09
CA GLY A 49 -5.77 -4.97 -7.95
C GLY A 49 -6.54 -5.07 -6.63
N HIS A 50 -7.76 -4.55 -6.54
CA HIS A 50 -8.60 -4.65 -5.33
C HIS A 50 -9.14 -6.07 -5.09
N ASP A 51 -9.07 -6.96 -6.09
CA ASP A 51 -9.48 -8.36 -5.96
C ASP A 51 -8.43 -9.24 -5.24
N TYR A 52 -7.28 -8.67 -4.84
CA TYR A 52 -6.13 -9.35 -4.22
C TYR A 52 -5.68 -8.66 -2.94
#